data_AF-A0A7S1WVB0-F1
#
_entry.id   AF-A0A7S1WVB0-F1
#
_cell.length_a   1.000
_cell.length_b   1.000
_cell.length_c   1.000
_cell.angle_alpha   90.00
_cell.angle_beta   90.00
_cell.angle_gamma   90.00
#
_symmetry.space_group_name_H-M   'P 1'
#
loop_
_entity.id
_entity.type
_entity.pdbx_description
1 polymer ?
#
loop_
_entity_poly.entity_id
_entity_poly.type
_entity_poly.pdbx_seq_one_letter_code
_entity_poly.pdbx_strand_id
1 'polypeptide(L)'
;EKRVGGEVLVCDEPQGRVLRLAPTTKEERGDRREAFFASLPTDSFAPEEERLRAAIFDFLATWKSKELANLSHVGGDKAVQQARAQLFPQDKGVNLREWVERRIGGEVELRIDQKGQYVVHLSPTARALVSRRFMELEGAGGDPRAD
;
A
#
# COMPACT_ATOMS: atom_id res chain seq x y z
N GLU A 1 -3.60 -32.51 41.55
CA GLU A 1 -5.02 -32.31 41.21
C GLU A 1 -5.43 -30.86 41.44
N LYS A 2 -6.15 -30.31 40.45
CA LYS A 2 -7.05 -29.14 40.38
C LYS A 2 -6.94 -27.96 41.37
N ARG A 3 -6.85 -26.74 40.79
CA ARG A 3 -7.52 -25.43 41.10
C ARG A 3 -6.75 -24.36 40.29
N VAL A 4 -7.27 -23.31 39.63
CA VAL A 4 -8.54 -22.56 39.54
C VAL A 4 -8.43 -21.60 38.32
N GLY A 5 -9.55 -21.21 37.72
CA GLY A 5 -9.73 -19.89 37.07
C GLY A 5 -9.69 -19.91 35.53
N GLY A 6 -10.67 -19.38 34.78
CA GLY A 6 -11.80 -18.55 35.17
C GLY A 6 -12.91 -18.59 34.11
N GLU A 7 -14.10 -18.33 34.63
CA GLU A 7 -15.38 -18.08 33.96
C GLU A 7 -15.35 -16.78 33.13
N VAL A 8 -16.50 -16.47 32.49
CA VAL A 8 -16.95 -15.17 31.92
C VAL A 8 -16.76 -15.04 30.39
N LEU A 9 -17.75 -14.66 29.59
CA LEU A 9 -19.21 -14.50 29.70
C LEU A 9 -19.66 -14.27 28.24
N VAL A 10 -20.75 -14.89 27.79
CA VAL A 10 -21.45 -14.46 26.58
C VAL A 10 -22.18 -13.17 26.95
N CYS A 11 -21.68 -12.02 26.47
CA CYS A 11 -22.40 -10.75 26.58
C CYS A 11 -23.27 -10.57 25.34
N ASP A 12 -24.56 -10.80 25.54
CA ASP A 12 -25.65 -10.29 24.71
C ASP A 12 -25.93 -8.81 25.09
N GLU A 13 -26.46 -8.05 24.14
CA GLU A 13 -27.15 -6.75 24.31
C GLU A 13 -26.34 -5.42 24.35
N PRO A 14 -26.99 -4.29 23.99
CA PRO A 14 -26.49 -3.37 22.97
C PRO A 14 -26.05 -2.02 23.53
N GLN A 15 -25.36 -1.24 22.67
CA GLN A 15 -24.95 0.16 22.85
C GLN A 15 -23.57 0.38 23.51
N GLY A 16 -22.55 0.31 22.67
CA GLY A 16 -21.85 1.55 22.29
C GLY A 16 -20.97 2.24 23.34
N ARG A 17 -19.89 1.58 23.76
CA ARG A 17 -18.50 2.10 23.82
C ARG A 17 -17.71 1.23 24.79
N VAL A 18 -16.78 0.45 24.24
CA VAL A 18 -15.67 -0.12 25.01
C VAL A 18 -14.38 0.21 24.30
N LEU A 19 -13.74 1.30 24.76
CA LEU A 19 -12.29 1.44 24.67
C LEU A 19 -11.71 0.50 25.72
N ARG A 20 -11.27 -0.69 25.29
CA ARG A 20 -10.45 -1.54 26.15
C ARG A 20 -9.37 -2.29 25.37
N LEU A 21 -8.16 -2.01 25.84
CA LEU A 21 -6.97 -2.86 25.91
C LEU A 21 -6.17 -2.99 24.61
N ALA A 22 -4.89 -2.65 24.73
CA ALA A 22 -3.86 -3.06 23.80
C ALA A 22 -3.47 -4.51 24.08
N PRO A 23 -3.52 -5.39 23.06
CA PRO A 23 -2.59 -6.51 23.01
C PRO A 23 -1.44 -6.27 22.05
N THR A 24 -0.24 -6.63 22.51
CA THR A 24 1.03 -6.61 21.79
C THR A 24 1.42 -8.03 21.40
N THR A 25 0.64 -8.68 20.53
CA THR A 25 0.97 -10.01 19.99
C THR A 25 1.00 -9.97 18.45
N LYS A 26 1.95 -10.71 17.85
CA LYS A 26 2.13 -10.78 16.39
C LYS A 26 0.86 -11.23 15.65
N GLU A 27 0.05 -12.09 16.29
CA GLU A 27 -1.26 -12.55 15.80
C GLU A 27 -2.31 -11.43 15.75
N GLU A 28 -2.43 -10.63 16.80
CA GLU A 28 -3.32 -9.46 16.83
C GLU A 28 -2.92 -8.38 15.80
N ARG A 29 -1.62 -8.22 15.54
CA ARG A 29 -1.17 -7.37 14.42
C ARG A 29 -1.62 -7.93 13.08
N GLY A 30 -1.73 -9.26 12.96
CA GLY A 30 -2.35 -10.00 11.84
C GLY A 30 -3.83 -9.68 11.64
N ASP A 31 -4.56 -9.72 12.74
CA ASP A 31 -5.99 -9.44 12.72
C ASP A 31 -6.30 -7.97 12.40
N ARG A 32 -5.58 -7.02 13.02
CA ARG A 32 -5.78 -5.58 12.78
C ARG A 32 -5.45 -5.14 11.34
N ARG A 33 -4.46 -5.77 10.71
CA ARG A 33 -4.13 -5.49 9.30
C ARG A 33 -5.21 -6.07 8.39
N GLU A 34 -5.68 -7.28 8.65
CA GLU A 34 -6.77 -7.87 7.87
C GLU A 34 -8.08 -7.10 8.04
N ALA A 35 -8.43 -6.71 9.25
CA ALA A 35 -9.59 -5.86 9.53
C ALA A 35 -9.49 -4.50 8.81
N PHE A 36 -8.30 -3.92 8.70
CA PHE A 36 -8.07 -2.72 7.90
C PHE A 36 -8.35 -2.98 6.41
N PHE A 37 -7.78 -4.03 5.84
CA PHE A 37 -8.01 -4.37 4.42
C PHE A 37 -9.46 -4.79 4.14
N ALA A 38 -10.11 -5.48 5.07
CA ALA A 38 -11.52 -5.86 4.98
C ALA A 38 -12.46 -4.66 5.10
N SER A 39 -12.03 -3.61 5.80
CA SER A 39 -12.76 -2.34 5.86
C SER A 39 -12.60 -1.50 4.59
N LEU A 40 -11.62 -1.80 3.71
CA LEU A 40 -11.43 -1.07 2.46
C LEU A 40 -12.35 -1.63 1.36
N PRO A 41 -12.99 -0.76 0.56
CA PRO A 41 -13.84 -1.20 -0.53
C PRO A 41 -13.03 -2.00 -1.56
N THR A 42 -13.45 -3.22 -1.89
CA THR A 42 -12.73 -4.07 -2.86
C THR A 42 -12.91 -3.58 -4.31
N ASP A 43 -14.03 -2.93 -4.61
CA ASP A 43 -14.41 -2.48 -5.95
C ASP A 43 -13.95 -1.04 -6.27
N SER A 44 -13.47 -0.29 -5.28
CA SER A 44 -13.07 1.10 -5.46
C SER A 44 -11.84 1.44 -4.64
N PHE A 45 -11.06 2.41 -5.12
CA PHE A 45 -9.92 2.94 -4.38
C PHE A 45 -10.37 4.15 -3.56
N ALA A 46 -10.03 4.18 -2.28
CA ALA A 46 -10.17 5.40 -1.49
C ALA A 46 -9.28 6.52 -2.07
N PRO A 47 -9.60 7.81 -1.84
CA PRO A 47 -8.78 8.91 -2.35
C PRO A 47 -7.31 8.78 -1.90
N GLU A 48 -7.06 8.35 -0.67
CA GLU A 48 -5.70 8.11 -0.15
C GLU A 48 -4.98 6.96 -0.89
N GLU A 49 -5.71 5.91 -1.25
CA GLU A 49 -5.20 4.78 -2.02
C GLU A 49 -4.88 5.16 -3.46
N GLU A 50 -5.76 5.93 -4.09
CA GLU A 50 -5.55 6.45 -5.44
C GLU A 50 -4.32 7.37 -5.47
N ARG A 51 -4.13 8.21 -4.43
CA ARG A 51 -2.92 9.04 -4.31
C ARG A 51 -1.66 8.20 -4.19
N LEU A 52 -1.68 7.12 -3.40
CA LEU A 52 -0.53 6.23 -3.28
C LEU A 52 -0.24 5.51 -4.60
N ARG A 53 -1.29 4.99 -5.26
CA ARG A 53 -1.18 4.40 -6.61
C ARG A 53 -0.59 5.41 -7.58
N ALA A 54 -1.18 6.59 -7.70
CA ALA A 54 -0.74 7.64 -8.60
C ALA A 54 0.73 8.01 -8.36
N ALA A 55 1.16 8.18 -7.10
CA ALA A 55 2.55 8.46 -6.76
C ALA A 55 3.52 7.35 -7.21
N ILE A 56 3.14 6.07 -7.06
CA ILE A 56 3.93 4.94 -7.55
C ILE A 56 4.02 4.96 -9.08
N PHE A 57 2.90 5.18 -9.77
CA PHE A 57 2.87 5.23 -11.24
C PHE A 57 3.64 6.44 -11.79
N ASP A 58 3.57 7.59 -11.13
CA ASP A 58 4.31 8.80 -11.47
C ASP A 58 5.83 8.60 -11.28
N PHE A 59 6.22 8.01 -10.14
CA PHE A 59 7.60 7.61 -9.89
C PHE A 59 8.10 6.64 -10.97
N LEU A 60 7.30 5.64 -11.34
CA LEU A 60 7.65 4.69 -12.41
C LEU A 60 7.66 5.32 -13.80
N ALA A 61 6.85 6.35 -14.04
CA ALA A 61 6.83 7.10 -15.28
C ALA A 61 8.11 7.94 -15.42
N THR A 62 8.53 8.60 -14.34
CA THR A 62 9.76 9.39 -14.30
C THR A 62 11.03 8.53 -14.20
N TRP A 63 10.88 7.23 -13.90
CA TRP A 63 11.98 6.27 -13.82
C TRP A 63 12.57 5.96 -15.22
N LYS A 64 13.60 6.72 -15.60
CA LYS A 64 14.33 6.56 -16.88
C LYS A 64 15.44 5.49 -16.85
N SER A 65 15.65 4.82 -15.71
CA SER A 65 16.74 3.85 -15.57
C SER A 65 16.45 2.54 -16.31
N LYS A 66 17.51 1.94 -16.85
CA LYS A 66 17.44 0.65 -17.56
C LYS A 66 17.12 -0.53 -16.63
N GLU A 67 17.39 -0.36 -15.34
CA GLU A 67 17.09 -1.32 -14.29
C GLU A 67 15.66 -1.14 -13.78
N LEU A 68 15.03 -2.25 -13.37
CA LEU A 68 13.71 -2.20 -12.74
C LEU A 68 13.79 -1.41 -11.44
N ALA A 69 12.84 -0.49 -11.24
CA ALA A 69 12.69 0.18 -9.96
C ALA A 69 12.52 -0.87 -8.85
N ASN A 70 13.10 -0.63 -7.69
CA ASN A 70 12.93 -1.51 -6.53
C ASN A 70 12.06 -0.84 -5.47
N LEU A 71 11.55 -1.64 -4.54
CA LEU A 71 10.67 -1.16 -3.48
C LEU A 71 11.35 -0.13 -2.58
N SER A 72 12.67 -0.17 -2.44
CA SER A 72 13.44 0.85 -1.69
C SER A 72 13.44 2.20 -2.42
N HIS A 73 13.56 2.21 -3.74
CA HIS A 73 13.46 3.41 -4.56
C HIS A 73 12.05 4.01 -4.49
N VAL A 74 11.02 3.18 -4.65
CA VAL A 74 9.62 3.60 -4.52
C VAL A 74 9.33 4.13 -3.11
N GLY A 75 9.80 3.44 -2.06
CA GLY A 75 9.63 3.88 -0.68
C GLY A 75 10.49 5.08 -0.27
N GLY A 76 11.52 5.40 -1.06
CA GLY A 76 12.36 6.59 -0.90
C GLY A 76 11.75 7.85 -1.48
N ASP A 77 10.75 7.72 -2.35
CA ASP A 77 10.07 8.85 -2.97
C ASP A 77 9.18 9.62 -1.96
N LYS A 78 9.24 10.95 -2.00
CA LYS A 78 8.50 11.80 -1.05
C LYS A 78 6.98 11.72 -1.25
N ALA A 79 6.49 11.62 -2.49
CA ALA A 79 5.07 11.51 -2.75
C ALA A 79 4.53 10.17 -2.24
N VAL A 80 5.29 9.08 -2.46
CA VAL A 80 4.95 7.76 -1.91
C VAL A 80 4.98 7.77 -0.39
N GLN A 81 5.98 8.38 0.25
CA GLN A 81 6.05 8.49 1.70
C GLN A 81 4.87 9.26 2.29
N GLN A 82 4.48 10.37 1.67
CA GLN A 82 3.32 11.15 2.13
C GLN A 82 2.03 10.37 1.95
N ALA A 83 1.79 9.77 0.78
CA ALA A 83 0.60 8.98 0.54
C ALA A 83 0.51 7.77 1.48
N ARG A 84 1.64 7.10 1.74
CA ARG A 84 1.77 6.02 2.72
C ARG A 84 1.40 6.50 4.13
N ALA A 85 1.85 7.67 4.55
CA ALA A 85 1.56 8.21 5.88
C ALA A 85 0.08 8.58 6.05
N GLN A 86 -0.60 8.98 4.96
CA GLN A 86 -2.03 9.27 4.98
C GLN A 86 -2.88 7.99 4.94
N LEU A 87 -2.43 6.99 4.20
CA LEU A 87 -3.17 5.74 4.03
C LEU A 87 -3.01 4.79 5.21
N PHE A 88 -1.79 4.65 5.74
CA PHE A 88 -1.49 3.72 6.82
C PHE A 88 -1.23 4.46 8.13
N PRO A 89 -2.11 4.31 9.15
CA PRO A 89 -1.75 4.70 10.50
C PRO A 89 -0.56 3.85 10.96
N GLN A 90 0.53 4.51 11.38
CA GLN A 90 1.81 3.86 11.77
C GLN A 90 1.65 2.77 12.84
N ASP A 91 0.56 2.81 13.61
CA ASP A 91 0.22 1.86 14.67
C ASP A 91 -0.23 0.48 14.15
N LYS A 92 -0.80 0.39 12.93
CA LYS A 92 -1.43 -0.83 12.42
C LYS A 92 -0.48 -1.84 11.75
N GLY A 93 0.79 -1.48 11.56
CA GLY A 93 1.81 -2.38 11.01
C GLY A 93 1.60 -2.81 9.55
N VAL A 94 0.78 -2.07 8.79
CA VAL A 94 0.57 -2.30 7.35
C VAL A 94 1.74 -1.73 6.56
N ASN A 95 2.31 -2.55 5.68
CA ASN A 95 3.47 -2.17 4.87
C ASN A 95 3.05 -1.90 3.42
N LEU A 96 3.75 -0.96 2.78
CA LEU A 96 3.56 -0.61 1.36
C LEU A 96 3.57 -1.85 0.47
N ARG A 97 4.52 -2.76 0.71
CA ARG A 97 4.65 -4.03 0.00
C ARG A 97 3.32 -4.81 -0.04
N GLU A 98 2.73 -5.09 1.12
CA GLU A 98 1.51 -5.87 1.20
C GLU A 98 0.33 -5.16 0.52
N TRP A 99 0.24 -3.83 0.66
CA TRP A 99 -0.80 -3.08 -0.01
C TRP A 99 -0.64 -3.13 -1.54
N VAL A 100 0.59 -3.01 -2.06
CA VAL A 100 0.87 -3.16 -3.49
C VAL A 100 0.43 -4.53 -3.97
N GLU A 101 0.86 -5.61 -3.31
CA GLU A 101 0.51 -6.98 -3.71
C GLU A 101 -1.00 -7.26 -3.61
N ARG A 102 -1.69 -6.73 -2.59
CA ARG A 102 -3.14 -7.00 -2.39
C ARG A 102 -4.05 -6.16 -3.28
N ARG A 103 -3.72 -4.89 -3.54
CA ARG A 103 -4.63 -3.93 -4.19
C ARG A 103 -4.29 -3.70 -5.64
N ILE A 104 -3.02 -3.45 -5.95
CA ILE A 104 -2.55 -3.20 -7.30
C ILE A 104 -1.66 -4.33 -7.82
N GLY A 105 -1.71 -5.53 -7.20
CA GLY A 105 -0.86 -6.67 -7.55
C GLY A 105 -1.06 -7.20 -8.97
N GLY A 106 -2.23 -6.95 -9.57
CA GLY A 106 -2.48 -7.27 -10.98
C GLY A 106 -1.77 -6.31 -11.97
N GLU A 107 -1.49 -5.09 -11.53
CA GLU A 107 -0.81 -4.07 -12.34
C GLU A 107 0.69 -4.01 -12.02
N VAL A 108 1.02 -4.08 -10.73
CA VAL A 108 2.36 -3.93 -10.16
C VAL A 108 2.68 -5.18 -9.36
N GLU A 109 3.58 -6.01 -9.90
CA GLU A 109 4.05 -7.23 -9.28
C GLU A 109 5.40 -6.98 -8.58
N LEU A 110 5.56 -7.46 -7.36
CA LEU A 110 6.83 -7.38 -6.64
C LEU A 110 7.55 -8.72 -6.71
N ARG A 111 8.74 -8.75 -7.32
CA ARG A 111 9.57 -9.97 -7.39
C ARG A 111 10.86 -9.79 -6.60
N ILE A 112 11.38 -10.89 -6.08
CA ILE A 112 12.67 -10.89 -5.39
C ILE A 112 13.76 -11.13 -6.43
N ASP A 113 14.70 -10.19 -6.55
CA ASP A 113 15.88 -10.31 -7.40
C ASP A 113 16.92 -11.29 -6.81
N GLN A 114 17.93 -11.68 -7.59
CA GLN A 114 19.05 -12.52 -7.16
C GLN A 114 19.77 -11.98 -5.90
N LYS A 115 19.71 -10.66 -5.68
CA LYS A 115 20.25 -10.01 -4.48
C LYS A 115 19.32 -10.00 -3.26
N GLY A 116 18.15 -10.63 -3.34
CA GLY A 116 17.14 -10.63 -2.27
C GLY A 116 16.33 -9.34 -2.16
N GLN A 117 16.36 -8.48 -3.18
CA GLN A 117 15.68 -7.17 -3.19
C GLN A 117 14.34 -7.27 -3.92
N TYR A 118 13.31 -6.59 -3.39
CA TYR A 118 12.02 -6.51 -4.07
C TYR A 118 12.10 -5.54 -5.26
N VAL A 119 12.15 -6.07 -6.47
CA VAL A 119 12.06 -5.33 -7.73
C VAL A 119 10.60 -5.24 -8.18
N VAL A 120 10.24 -4.08 -8.70
CA VAL A 120 8.92 -3.77 -9.20
C VAL A 120 8.84 -4.19 -10.67
N HIS A 121 8.00 -5.18 -10.94
CA HIS A 121 7.64 -5.62 -12.27
C HIS A 121 6.28 -5.04 -12.65
N LEU A 122 6.21 -4.41 -13.81
CA LEU A 122 4.97 -3.90 -14.35
C LEU A 122 4.38 -4.91 -15.32
N SER A 123 3.11 -5.25 -15.12
CA SER A 123 2.29 -5.96 -16.10
C SER A 123 2.25 -5.19 -17.42
N PRO A 124 2.04 -5.85 -18.57
CA PRO A 124 1.99 -5.17 -19.87
C PRO A 124 0.98 -4.02 -19.90
N THR A 125 -0.17 -4.18 -19.25
CA THR A 125 -1.19 -3.14 -19.06
C THR A 125 -0.63 -1.96 -18.26
N ALA A 126 0.04 -2.21 -17.14
CA ALA A 126 0.62 -1.17 -16.30
C ALA A 126 1.77 -0.45 -17.01
N ARG A 127 2.60 -1.16 -17.78
CA ARG A 127 3.64 -0.54 -18.62
C ARG A 127 3.04 0.43 -19.62
N ALA A 128 1.93 0.06 -20.28
CA ALA A 128 1.24 0.97 -21.19
C ALA A 128 0.72 2.23 -20.48
N LEU A 129 0.16 2.07 -19.26
CA LEU A 129 -0.28 3.19 -18.44
C LEU A 129 0.88 4.10 -18.00
N VAL A 130 2.00 3.51 -17.56
CA VAL A 130 3.21 4.24 -17.15
C VAL A 130 3.83 4.97 -18.35
N SER A 131 3.95 4.31 -19.50
CA SER A 131 4.44 4.95 -20.73
C SER A 131 3.53 6.10 -21.17
N ARG A 132 2.21 5.95 -21.03
CA ARG A 132 1.25 7.03 -21.29
C ARG A 132 1.42 8.18 -20.31
N ARG A 133 1.52 7.89 -19.02
CA ARG A 133 1.76 8.91 -17.98
C ARG A 133 3.07 9.64 -18.19
N PHE A 134 4.12 8.92 -18.58
CA PHE A 134 5.41 9.51 -18.94
C PHE A 134 5.26 10.48 -20.13
N MET A 135 4.56 10.09 -21.19
CA MET A 135 4.28 10.98 -22.31
C MET A 135 3.43 12.19 -21.91
N GLU A 136 2.46 12.02 -21.01
CA GLU A 136 1.66 13.13 -20.47
C GLU A 136 2.51 14.09 -19.62
N LEU A 137 3.43 13.57 -18.81
CA LEU A 137 4.34 14.37 -17.96
C LEU A 137 5.42 15.09 -18.77
N GLU A 138 6.06 14.41 -19.73
CA GLU A 138 7.05 15.04 -20.62
C GLU A 138 6.37 15.99 -21.62
N GLY A 139 5.17 15.66 -22.09
CA GLY A 139 4.38 16.51 -22.99
C GLY A 139 3.80 17.75 -22.32
N ALA A 140 3.50 17.70 -21.01
CA ALA A 140 3.10 18.87 -20.23
C ALA A 140 4.28 19.76 -19.81
N GLY A 141 5.51 19.23 -19.82
CA GLY A 141 6.75 19.99 -19.60
C GLY A 141 7.38 20.54 -20.88
N GLY A 142 6.94 20.08 -22.05
CA GLY A 142 7.29 20.64 -23.35
C GLY A 142 6.25 21.65 -23.78
N ASP A 143 6.40 22.90 -23.35
CA ASP A 143 5.86 24.05 -24.07
C ASP A 143 6.83 24.36 -25.22
N PRO A 144 6.52 24.02 -26.49
CA PRO A 144 7.12 24.67 -27.63
C PRO A 144 6.30 25.92 -27.94
N ARG A 145 6.26 26.94 -27.06
CA ARG A 145 6.05 28.31 -27.57
C ARG A 145 7.31 28.63 -28.38
N ALA A 146 7.23 28.56 -29.70
CA ALA A 146 6.61 29.62 -30.49
C ALA A 146 7.24 30.97 -30.11
N ASP A 147 8.49 31.13 -30.50
CA ASP A 147 8.95 32.22 -31.38
C ASP A 147 10.19 31.76 -32.17
#